data_AF-A0A4R5QFF7-F1
#
_entry.id   AF-A0A4R5QFF7-F1
#
_cell.length_a   1.000
_cell.length_b   1.000
_cell.length_c   1.000
_cell.angle_alpha   90.00
_cell.angle_beta   90.00
_cell.angle_gamma   90.00
#
_symmetry.space_group_name_H-M   'P 1'
#
loop_
_entity.id
_entity.type
_entity.pdbx_description
1 polymer ?
#
loop_
_entity_poly.entity_id
_entity_poly.type
_entity_poly.pdbx_seq_one_letter_code
_entity_poly.pdbx_strand_id
1 'polypeptide(L)'
;MRLLPVLLPAVLACVPALAQDLPSCGPGREGMVACFGEKLCACRWAPGGTLTGRPPGHRWDCGVLRPACGVTPAGPPPGESPPISVMPFLQQNPAPSADGSAAQGSSPQAASSWPGGTPAPDPRLTPRNGAAAAPRGTR
;
A
#
# COMPACT_ATOMS: atom_id res chain seq x y z
N MET A 1 41.38 -10.00 -43.21
CA MET A 1 40.30 -10.88 -42.70
C MET A 1 40.73 -11.66 -41.44
N ARG A 2 41.10 -10.99 -40.33
CA ARG A 2 41.43 -11.66 -39.05
C ARG A 2 41.01 -10.86 -37.80
N LEU A 3 39.98 -10.01 -37.91
CA LEU A 3 39.40 -9.25 -36.78
C LEU A 3 38.25 -9.99 -36.07
N LEU A 4 37.79 -11.11 -36.64
CA LEU A 4 36.65 -11.88 -36.11
C LEU A 4 36.88 -12.61 -34.78
N PRO A 5 38.08 -13.10 -34.40
CA PRO A 5 38.19 -13.94 -33.20
C PRO A 5 38.22 -13.14 -31.89
N VAL A 6 38.39 -11.81 -31.96
CA VAL A 6 38.45 -10.93 -30.77
C VAL A 6 37.08 -10.36 -30.40
N LEU A 7 36.12 -10.31 -31.34
CA LEU A 7 34.76 -9.84 -31.09
C LEU A 7 33.91 -10.85 -30.30
N LEU A 8 34.19 -12.16 -30.44
CA LEU A 8 33.43 -13.21 -29.77
C LEU A 8 33.53 -13.21 -28.23
N PRO A 9 34.72 -13.01 -27.58
CA PRO A 9 34.79 -12.95 -26.12
C PRO A 9 34.24 -11.64 -25.54
N ALA A 10 34.26 -10.54 -26.31
CA ALA A 10 33.80 -9.22 -25.83
C ALA A 10 32.27 -9.16 -25.66
N VAL A 11 31.51 -9.87 -26.50
CA VAL A 11 30.04 -9.96 -26.37
C VAL A 11 29.63 -10.88 -25.20
N LEU A 12 30.48 -11.86 -24.83
CA LEU A 12 30.20 -12.81 -23.75
C LEU A 12 30.42 -12.22 -22.33
N ALA A 13 31.06 -11.05 -22.23
CA ALA A 13 31.28 -10.33 -20.96
C ALA A 13 30.11 -9.39 -20.58
N CYS A 14 28.99 -9.43 -21.31
CA CYS A 14 27.77 -8.71 -20.95
C CYS A 14 27.07 -9.47 -19.81
N VAL A 15 27.62 -9.39 -18.61
CA VAL A 15 27.00 -9.93 -17.39
C VAL A 15 25.73 -9.12 -17.13
N PRO A 16 24.54 -9.76 -17.05
CA PRO A 16 23.34 -9.02 -16.69
C PRO A 16 23.56 -8.48 -15.29
N ALA A 17 23.40 -7.17 -15.11
CA ALA A 17 23.41 -6.54 -13.80
C ALA A 17 22.44 -7.33 -12.91
N LEU A 18 22.99 -7.94 -11.85
CA LEU A 18 22.21 -8.70 -10.88
C LEU A 18 21.07 -7.81 -10.39
N ALA A 19 19.86 -8.12 -10.84
CA ALA A 19 18.64 -7.57 -10.28
C ALA A 19 18.66 -7.95 -8.79
N GLN A 20 19.08 -7.01 -7.95
CA GLN A 20 19.02 -7.16 -6.51
C GLN A 20 17.56 -7.50 -6.20
N ASP A 21 17.30 -8.61 -5.51
CA ASP A 21 15.95 -8.99 -5.10
C ASP A 21 15.34 -7.81 -4.33
N LEU A 22 14.41 -7.10 -4.97
CA LEU A 22 13.73 -5.98 -4.35
C LEU A 22 13.01 -6.53 -3.12
N PRO A 23 13.19 -5.91 -1.93
CA PRO A 23 12.51 -6.38 -0.74
C PRO A 23 11.00 -6.38 -0.99
N SER A 24 10.39 -7.55 -0.82
CA SER A 24 8.94 -7.72 -0.91
C SER A 24 8.24 -6.76 0.06
N CYS A 25 7.32 -5.95 -0.45
CA CYS A 25 6.44 -5.13 0.38
C CYS A 25 5.30 -6.02 0.89
N GLY A 26 5.26 -6.22 2.20
CA GLY A 26 4.26 -7.02 2.90
C GLY A 26 3.87 -6.36 4.22
N PRO A 27 2.95 -6.97 4.98
CA PRO A 27 2.40 -6.37 6.20
C PRO A 27 3.47 -6.03 7.24
N GLY A 28 4.49 -6.87 7.40
CA GLY A 28 5.60 -6.61 8.33
C GLY A 28 6.54 -5.47 7.92
N ARG A 29 6.36 -4.89 6.73
CA ARG A 29 7.15 -3.76 6.21
C ARG A 29 6.28 -2.55 5.86
N GLU A 30 5.01 -2.55 6.24
CA GLU A 30 4.15 -1.41 6.02
C GLU A 30 4.71 -0.16 6.72
N GLY A 31 4.73 0.97 6.01
CA GLY A 31 5.36 2.21 6.45
C GLY A 31 6.88 2.28 6.24
N MET A 32 7.54 1.16 5.89
CA MET A 32 8.97 1.19 5.53
C MET A 32 9.17 2.01 4.25
N VAL A 33 10.26 2.78 4.21
CA VAL A 33 10.71 3.49 3.01
C VAL A 33 11.98 2.86 2.47
N ALA A 34 12.08 2.78 1.14
CA ALA A 34 13.25 2.25 0.46
C ALA A 34 13.49 3.02 -0.84
N CYS A 35 14.75 3.04 -1.27
CA CYS A 35 15.18 3.71 -2.48
C CYS A 35 15.14 2.75 -3.66
N PHE A 36 14.37 3.11 -4.69
CA PHE A 36 14.31 2.37 -5.95
C PHE A 36 14.77 3.30 -7.07
N GLY A 37 15.99 3.08 -7.54
CA GLY A 37 16.70 4.06 -8.36
C GLY A 37 16.92 5.34 -7.56
N GLU A 38 16.50 6.47 -8.12
CA GLU A 38 16.63 7.78 -7.48
C GLU A 38 15.39 8.19 -6.67
N LYS A 39 14.36 7.34 -6.57
CA LYS A 39 13.08 7.68 -5.92
C LYS A 39 12.90 7.00 -4.57
N LEU A 40 12.43 7.77 -3.60
CA LEU A 40 12.06 7.26 -2.28
C LEU A 40 10.64 6.69 -2.32
N CYS A 41 10.51 5.37 -2.22
CA CYS A 41 9.20 4.71 -2.22
C CYS A 41 8.82 4.25 -0.81
N ALA A 42 7.51 4.18 -0.54
CA ALA A 42 6.97 3.71 0.74
C ALA A 42 6.13 2.44 0.55
N CYS A 43 6.28 1.46 1.42
CA CYS A 43 5.45 0.26 1.41
C CYS A 43 4.10 0.56 2.08
N ARG A 44 3.00 0.44 1.33
CA ARG A 44 1.64 0.76 1.83
C ARG A 44 0.62 -0.26 1.38
N TRP A 45 -0.44 -0.44 2.17
CA TRP A 45 -1.63 -1.16 1.70
C TRP A 45 -2.36 -0.37 0.61
N ALA A 46 -2.58 -1.02 -0.54
CA ALA A 46 -3.43 -0.50 -1.61
C ALA A 46 -4.76 -1.27 -1.60
N PRO A 47 -5.93 -0.59 -1.49
CA PRO A 47 -7.24 -1.25 -1.40
C PRO A 47 -7.69 -1.95 -2.69
N GLY A 48 -6.92 -1.84 -3.78
CA GLY A 48 -7.32 -2.38 -5.09
C GLY A 48 -8.52 -1.63 -5.66
N GLY A 49 -9.15 -2.22 -6.68
CA GLY A 49 -10.37 -1.68 -7.29
C GLY A 49 -10.94 -2.61 -8.34
N THR A 50 -12.25 -2.81 -8.32
CA THR A 50 -12.97 -3.62 -9.31
C THR A 50 -12.93 -2.99 -10.71
N LEU A 51 -13.02 -1.65 -10.78
CA LEU A 51 -12.94 -0.91 -12.04
C LEU A 51 -11.59 -1.06 -12.75
N THR A 52 -10.49 -1.16 -11.99
CA THR A 52 -9.14 -1.35 -12.52
C THR A 52 -8.73 -2.83 -12.59
N GLY A 53 -9.58 -3.75 -12.13
CA GLY A 53 -9.27 -5.17 -11.99
C GLY A 53 -8.10 -5.45 -11.05
N ARG A 54 -7.72 -4.49 -10.19
CA ARG A 54 -6.53 -4.59 -9.36
C ARG A 54 -6.88 -5.18 -7.99
N PRO A 55 -6.26 -6.30 -7.59
CA PRO A 55 -6.50 -6.87 -6.27
C PRO A 55 -5.89 -5.99 -5.17
N PRO A 56 -6.51 -5.96 -3.98
CA PRO A 56 -5.93 -5.31 -2.81
C PRO A 56 -4.61 -5.98 -2.41
N GLY A 57 -3.69 -5.22 -1.82
CA GLY A 57 -2.41 -5.75 -1.36
C GLY A 57 -1.39 -4.68 -0.99
N HIS A 58 -0.37 -5.08 -0.22
CA HIS A 58 0.81 -4.24 0.06
C HIS A 58 1.66 -4.04 -1.19
N ARG A 59 1.97 -2.79 -1.51
CA ARG A 59 2.82 -2.43 -2.66
C ARG A 59 3.69 -1.22 -2.35
N TRP A 60 4.79 -1.11 -3.10
CA TRP A 60 5.64 0.08 -3.08
C TRP A 60 4.94 1.24 -3.80
N ASP A 61 4.70 2.32 -3.07
CA ASP A 61 4.22 3.61 -3.58
C ASP A 61 5.44 4.49 -3.89
N CYS A 62 5.73 4.59 -5.19
CA CYS A 62 6.77 5.44 -5.76
C CYS A 62 6.16 6.66 -6.48
N GLY A 63 5.02 7.19 -5.99
CA GLY A 63 4.26 8.23 -6.68
C GLY A 63 5.11 9.45 -7.05
N VAL A 64 4.68 10.21 -8.08
CA VAL A 64 5.45 11.33 -8.64
C VAL A 64 5.83 12.40 -7.60
N LEU A 65 5.00 12.56 -6.57
CA LEU A 65 5.22 13.51 -5.46
C LEU A 65 6.25 13.03 -4.44
N ARG A 66 6.77 11.81 -4.58
CA ARG A 66 7.84 11.32 -3.71
C ARG A 66 9.18 11.97 -4.07
N PRO A 67 9.94 12.43 -3.06
CA PRO A 67 11.22 13.06 -3.28
C PRO A 67 12.25 12.05 -3.80
N ALA A 68 13.37 12.59 -4.27
CA ALA A 68 14.52 11.76 -4.57
C ALA A 68 15.16 11.22 -3.28
N CYS A 69 15.88 10.11 -3.40
CA CYS A 69 16.64 9.53 -2.31
C CYS A 69 17.70 10.50 -1.79
N GLY A 70 17.87 10.54 -0.46
CA GLY A 70 18.84 11.41 0.19
C GLY A 70 18.46 12.89 0.23
N VAL A 71 17.31 13.28 -0.32
CA VAL A 71 16.78 14.65 -0.17
C VAL A 71 15.96 14.70 1.10
N THR A 72 16.46 15.39 2.12
CA THR A 72 15.64 15.78 3.27
C THR A 72 14.52 16.69 2.75
N PRO A 73 13.24 16.33 2.93
CA PRO A 73 12.15 17.22 2.54
C PRO A 73 12.39 18.59 3.17
N ALA A 74 12.19 19.66 2.41
CA ALA A 74 12.21 21.03 2.93
C ALA A 74 11.00 21.23 3.86
N GLY A 75 11.02 20.57 5.02
CA GLY A 75 10.17 20.91 6.14
C GLY A 75 10.72 22.16 6.82
N PRO A 76 9.86 22.93 7.52
CA PRO A 76 10.35 23.97 8.41
C PRO A 76 11.40 23.36 9.36
N PRO A 77 12.49 24.08 9.65
CA PRO A 77 13.53 23.54 10.52
C PRO A 77 12.91 23.11 11.87
N PRO A 78 13.41 22.03 12.47
CA PRO A 78 12.92 21.55 13.76
C PRO A 78 13.07 22.68 14.79
N GLY A 79 11.95 23.33 15.15
CA GLY A 79 11.92 24.46 16.07
C GLY A 79 11.01 25.62 15.67
N GLU A 80 10.64 25.75 14.39
CA GLU A 80 9.78 26.85 13.90
C GLU A 80 8.33 26.42 13.65
N SER A 81 7.80 25.55 14.50
CA SER A 81 6.34 25.39 14.56
C SER A 81 5.80 26.56 15.37
N PRO A 82 5.10 27.55 14.79
CA PRO A 82 4.38 28.52 15.61
C PRO A 82 3.42 27.73 16.51
N PRO A 83 3.22 28.14 17.77
CA PRO A 83 2.29 27.46 18.65
C PRO A 83 0.93 27.48 17.95
N ILE A 84 0.45 26.29 17.54
CA ILE A 84 -0.91 26.13 17.07
C ILE A 84 -1.79 26.48 18.27
N SER A 85 -2.20 27.74 18.36
CA SER A 85 -3.27 28.15 19.24
C SER A 85 -4.54 27.52 18.67
N VAL A 86 -4.80 26.29 19.09
CA VAL A 86 -6.11 25.66 18.92
C VAL A 86 -7.06 26.48 19.79
N MET A 87 -7.61 27.57 19.25
CA MET A 87 -8.79 28.15 19.85
C MET A 87 -9.91 27.10 19.69
N PRO A 88 -10.49 26.60 20.78
CA PRO A 88 -11.61 25.68 20.68
C PRO A 88 -12.76 26.46 20.08
N PHE A 89 -13.16 26.09 18.87
CA PHE A 89 -14.32 26.63 18.19
C PHE A 89 -15.57 26.14 18.93
N LEU A 90 -15.90 26.80 20.04
CA LEU A 90 -17.20 26.76 20.68
C LEU A 90 -18.17 27.59 19.83
N GLN A 91 -18.56 27.07 18.67
CA GLN A 91 -19.67 27.63 17.90
C GLN A 91 -20.65 26.50 17.61
N GLN A 92 -21.41 26.14 18.65
CA GLN A 92 -22.80 26.55 18.80
C GLN A 92 -23.67 25.98 17.68
N ASN A 93 -24.21 24.80 17.96
CA ASN A 93 -25.33 24.19 17.27
C ASN A 93 -26.61 24.96 17.66
N PRO A 94 -27.26 25.75 16.78
CA PRO A 94 -28.59 26.26 17.08
C PRO A 94 -29.57 25.09 16.94
N ALA A 95 -30.36 24.86 17.98
CA ALA A 95 -31.45 23.89 17.97
C ALA A 95 -32.43 24.18 16.80
N PRO A 96 -33.04 23.16 16.19
CA PRO A 96 -34.06 23.38 15.17
C PRO A 96 -35.33 23.93 15.82
N SER A 97 -35.72 25.14 15.43
CA SER A 97 -37.06 25.66 15.69
C SER A 97 -38.08 24.77 14.99
N ALA A 98 -38.98 24.18 15.79
CA ALA A 98 -40.18 23.54 15.31
C ALA A 98 -41.18 24.62 14.90
N ASP A 99 -41.39 24.79 13.59
CA ASP A 99 -42.61 25.39 13.05
C ASP A 99 -42.86 24.76 11.67
N GLY A 100 -43.98 24.06 11.57
CA GLY A 100 -44.30 23.16 10.47
C GLY A 100 -44.72 23.87 9.19
N SER A 101 -44.55 23.20 8.06
CA SER A 101 -45.56 23.07 7.00
C SER A 101 -45.06 22.13 5.90
N ALA A 102 -45.95 21.27 5.46
CA ALA A 102 -45.69 20.14 4.58
C ALA A 102 -45.31 20.55 3.15
N ALA A 103 -44.29 19.89 2.60
CA ALA A 103 -44.22 19.55 1.19
C ALA A 103 -43.46 18.21 1.06
N GLN A 104 -44.22 17.14 0.81
CA GLN A 104 -43.71 15.82 0.49
C GLN A 104 -42.88 15.88 -0.79
N GLY A 105 -41.57 15.67 -0.65
CA GLY A 105 -40.65 15.35 -1.73
C GLY A 105 -39.83 14.14 -1.32
N SER A 106 -40.33 12.95 -1.65
CA SER A 106 -39.70 11.66 -1.37
C SER A 106 -38.33 11.57 -2.05
N SER A 107 -37.26 11.82 -1.29
CA SER A 107 -35.91 11.42 -1.67
C SER A 107 -35.62 10.08 -0.97
N PRO A 108 -35.21 9.02 -1.68
CA PRO A 108 -34.81 7.79 -1.02
C PRO A 108 -33.56 8.07 -0.18
N GLN A 109 -33.74 7.98 1.13
CA GLN A 109 -32.65 7.87 2.08
C GLN A 109 -31.88 6.60 1.74
N ALA A 110 -30.77 6.75 1.01
CA ALA A 110 -29.74 5.73 0.96
C ALA A 110 -29.14 5.66 2.37
N ALA A 111 -29.71 4.79 3.19
CA ALA A 111 -29.12 4.30 4.41
C ALA A 111 -27.76 3.70 4.04
N SER A 112 -26.68 4.46 4.27
CA SER A 112 -25.33 3.92 4.39
C SER A 112 -25.22 3.21 5.74
N SER A 113 -26.04 2.18 5.93
CA SER A 113 -25.82 1.15 6.93
C SER A 113 -24.61 0.36 6.47
N TRP A 114 -23.45 0.67 7.02
CA TRP A 114 -22.27 -0.18 6.92
C TRP A 114 -22.63 -1.54 7.51
N PRO A 115 -22.61 -2.64 6.73
CA PRO A 115 -22.65 -3.96 7.33
C PRO A 115 -21.25 -4.21 7.89
N GLY A 116 -21.07 -3.88 9.16
CA GLY A 116 -20.07 -4.51 10.02
C GLY A 116 -20.41 -5.99 10.18
N GLY A 117 -20.19 -6.77 9.13
CA GLY A 117 -20.25 -8.21 9.15
C GLY A 117 -18.84 -8.74 9.18
N THR A 118 -18.36 -9.13 10.36
CA THR A 118 -17.26 -10.10 10.46
C THR A 118 -17.67 -11.35 9.67
N PRO A 119 -16.94 -11.75 8.62
CA PRO A 119 -17.20 -13.04 8.00
C PRO A 119 -16.91 -14.13 9.03
N ALA A 120 -17.92 -14.98 9.27
CA ALA A 120 -17.74 -16.21 10.01
C ALA A 120 -16.65 -17.07 9.34
N PRO A 121 -15.77 -17.74 10.11
CA PRO A 121 -14.79 -18.65 9.53
C PRO A 121 -15.50 -19.80 8.80
N ASP A 122 -15.20 -19.93 7.51
CA ASP A 122 -15.71 -21.01 6.66
C ASP A 122 -15.13 -22.36 7.13
N PRO A 123 -15.96 -23.32 7.60
CA PRO A 123 -15.47 -24.61 8.09
C PRO A 123 -14.98 -25.55 6.97
N ARG A 124 -15.08 -25.16 5.68
CA ARG A 124 -14.63 -26.00 4.56
C ARG A 124 -13.15 -25.84 4.20
N LEU A 125 -12.43 -24.92 4.84
CA LEU A 125 -10.99 -24.72 4.62
C LEU A 125 -10.12 -25.32 5.73
N THR A 126 -10.56 -26.43 6.36
CA THR A 126 -9.59 -27.26 7.07
C THR A 126 -8.59 -27.83 6.06
N PRO A 127 -7.28 -27.55 6.19
CA PRO A 127 -6.28 -28.32 5.49
C PRO A 127 -6.45 -29.78 5.95
N ARG A 128 -6.76 -30.65 4.99
CA ARG A 128 -6.66 -32.08 5.18
C ARG A 128 -5.18 -32.36 5.46
N ASN A 129 -4.83 -32.47 6.74
CA ASN A 129 -3.54 -32.98 7.21
C ASN A 129 -3.39 -34.42 6.69
N GLY A 130 -2.95 -34.51 5.44
CA GLY A 130 -2.55 -35.73 4.78
C GLY A 130 -1.12 -36.05 5.21
N ALA A 131 -1.02 -36.88 6.24
CA ALA A 131 0.02 -37.88 6.44
C ALA A 131 1.46 -37.48 6.08
N ALA A 132 2.23 -37.12 7.11
CA ALA A 132 3.66 -37.36 7.13
C ALA A 132 3.93 -38.86 6.91
N ALA A 133 4.42 -39.20 5.72
CA ALA A 133 5.05 -40.49 5.48
C ALA A 133 6.45 -40.48 6.12
N ALA A 134 6.66 -41.40 7.05
CA ALA A 134 7.90 -41.60 7.78
C ALA A 134 9.09 -41.96 6.86
N PRO A 135 10.34 -41.66 7.25
CA PRO A 135 11.52 -42.09 6.52
C PRO A 135 11.76 -43.59 6.72
N ARG A 136 11.76 -44.36 5.62
CA ARG A 136 12.40 -45.67 5.58
C ARG A 136 13.84 -45.49 5.15
N GLY A 137 14.75 -45.66 6.10
CA GLY A 137 16.17 -45.78 5.82
C GLY A 137 16.48 -47.08 5.07
N THR A 138 17.55 -47.03 4.29
CA THR A 138 18.32 -48.20 3.84
C THR A 138 19.79 -47.82 3.85
N ARG A 139 20.52 -48.56 4.69
CA ARG A 139 21.96 -48.89 4.71
C ARG A 139 22.86 -48.29 3.65
#